data_AF-A0A7K3ZTX1-F1
#
_entry.id   AF-A0A7K3ZTX1-F1
#
_cell.length_a   1.000
_cell.length_b   1.000
_cell.length_c   1.000
_cell.angle_alpha   90.00
_cell.angle_beta   90.00
_cell.angle_gamma   90.00
#
_symmetry.space_group_name_H-M   'P 1'
#
loop_
_entity.id
_entity.type
_entity.pdbx_description
1 polymer ?
#
loop_
_entity_poly.entity_id
_entity_poly.type
_entity_poly.pdbx_seq_one_letter_code
_entity_poly.pdbx_strand_id
1 'polypeptide(L)'
;MRLHKKAASIGVCLLFALTYDLWREIVEDVVVSHQPLFEAMHQAADDLELTPALIEELKREEEMALPVDENFKLVIDFVQDEIEGFIIFLAAEVPQEFLAELMADAAEERGFPLEELQAFELEHGLNMREEILVDMEETYGIQAEVGEDRLIYYLVLFDSQDIDDSRSSELIWQEDMEN
;
A
#
# COMPACT_ATOMS: atom_id res chain seq x y z
N MET A 1 15.07 23.91 62.87
CA MET A 1 14.39 22.60 62.81
C MET A 1 13.63 22.54 61.48
N ARG A 2 14.04 21.62 60.58
CA ARG A 2 13.46 21.27 59.24
C ARG A 2 13.52 22.40 58.20
N LEU A 3 14.30 22.40 57.09
CA LEU A 3 14.72 21.38 56.13
C LEU A 3 13.56 20.55 55.54
N HIS A 4 12.95 21.08 54.48
CA HIS A 4 12.30 20.32 53.39
C HIS A 4 12.79 20.93 52.07
N LYS A 5 13.91 20.44 51.52
CA LYS A 5 14.00 19.38 50.50
C LYS A 5 13.22 19.70 49.21
N LYS A 6 14.03 19.95 48.17
CA LYS A 6 13.75 19.93 46.75
C LYS A 6 12.82 18.78 46.34
N ALA A 7 11.94 19.07 45.40
CA ALA A 7 11.65 18.17 44.29
C ALA A 7 11.72 19.03 43.01
N ALA A 8 12.94 19.21 42.51
CA ALA A 8 13.09 19.50 41.09
C ALA A 8 12.70 18.20 40.40
N SER A 9 11.55 18.20 39.75
CA SER A 9 11.20 17.15 38.81
C SER A 9 12.22 17.26 37.68
N ILE A 10 13.26 16.45 37.76
CA ILE A 10 14.13 16.16 36.63
C ILE A 10 13.23 15.35 35.70
N GLY A 11 12.52 16.06 34.81
CA GLY A 11 12.02 15.45 33.60
C GLY A 11 13.26 14.91 32.90
N VAL A 12 13.40 13.59 32.94
CA VAL A 12 14.35 12.89 32.10
C VAL A 12 13.79 13.02 30.69
N CYS A 13 14.06 14.15 30.03
CA CYS A 13 14.11 14.19 28.58
C CYS A 13 15.34 13.36 28.22
N LEU A 14 15.18 12.04 28.13
CA LEU A 14 16.10 11.26 27.32
C LEU A 14 15.94 11.81 25.91
N LEU A 15 16.87 12.65 25.48
CA LEU A 15 17.13 12.89 24.07
C LEU A 15 17.58 11.53 23.51
N PHE A 16 16.60 10.68 23.17
CA PHE A 16 16.87 9.57 22.28
C PHE A 16 17.15 10.19 20.94
N ALA A 17 18.40 10.09 20.49
CA ALA A 17 18.73 10.45 19.12
C ALA A 17 18.04 9.43 18.20
N LEU A 18 17.47 9.90 17.11
CA LEU A 18 16.97 9.03 16.06
C LEU A 18 18.11 8.14 15.55
N THR A 19 17.91 6.83 15.62
CA THR A 19 18.83 5.82 15.08
C THR A 19 18.22 5.18 13.85
N TYR A 20 19.03 4.48 13.06
CA TYR A 20 18.51 3.72 11.92
C TYR A 20 17.48 2.67 12.36
N ASP A 21 17.73 1.96 13.47
CA ASP A 21 16.79 0.97 14.01
C ASP A 21 15.44 1.61 14.38
N LEU A 22 15.45 2.78 15.04
CA LEU A 22 14.22 3.51 15.38
C LEU A 22 13.52 4.05 14.13
N TRP A 23 14.28 4.57 13.16
CA TRP A 23 13.73 5.02 11.89
C TRP A 23 13.04 3.89 11.13
N ARG A 24 13.65 2.71 11.13
CA ARG A 24 13.10 1.48 10.56
C ARG A 24 11.83 1.06 11.29
N GLU A 25 11.83 1.04 12.63
CA GLU A 25 10.62 0.81 13.42
C GLU A 25 9.49 1.81 13.11
N ILE A 26 9.79 3.06 12.70
CA ILE A 26 8.78 4.04 12.27
C ILE A 26 8.20 3.67 10.91
N VAL A 27 9.03 3.31 9.93
CA VAL A 27 8.54 2.80 8.64
C VAL A 27 7.59 1.61 8.86
N GLU A 28 7.97 0.70 9.77
CA GLU A 28 7.21 -0.53 10.08
C GLU A 28 5.82 -0.21 10.62
N ASP A 29 5.73 0.75 11.53
CA ASP A 29 4.44 1.19 12.08
C ASP A 29 3.55 1.84 11.02
N VAL A 30 4.13 2.61 10.11
CA VAL A 30 3.37 3.21 9.00
C VAL A 30 2.80 2.10 8.10
N VAL A 31 3.61 1.11 7.75
CA VAL A 31 3.18 -0.04 6.94
C VAL A 31 2.05 -0.82 7.64
N VAL A 32 2.21 -1.13 8.93
CA VAL A 32 1.19 -1.82 9.74
C VAL A 32 -0.10 -1.00 9.84
N SER A 33 -0.02 0.33 9.85
CA SER A 33 -1.21 1.20 9.90
C SER A 33 -2.10 1.07 8.66
N HIS A 34 -1.56 0.59 7.53
CA HIS A 34 -2.34 0.32 6.31
C HIS A 34 -3.00 -1.07 6.32
N GLN A 35 -2.63 -1.94 7.27
CA GLN A 35 -3.14 -3.31 7.35
C GLN A 35 -4.67 -3.40 7.23
N PRO A 36 -5.50 -2.55 7.89
CA PRO A 36 -6.95 -2.65 7.77
C PRO A 36 -7.45 -2.44 6.33
N LEU A 37 -6.85 -1.52 5.58
CA LEU A 37 -7.21 -1.29 4.18
C LEU A 37 -6.79 -2.48 3.31
N PHE A 38 -5.58 -2.98 3.50
CA PHE A 38 -5.06 -4.10 2.70
C PHE A 38 -5.79 -5.40 2.99
N GLU A 39 -6.14 -5.68 4.25
CA GLU A 39 -7.01 -6.81 4.61
C GLU A 39 -8.39 -6.68 3.95
N ALA A 40 -8.96 -5.48 3.89
CA ALA A 40 -10.22 -5.25 3.20
C ALA A 40 -10.10 -5.46 1.67
N MET A 41 -8.98 -5.06 1.06
CA MET A 41 -8.70 -5.33 -0.36
C MET A 41 -8.59 -6.84 -0.62
N HIS A 42 -7.81 -7.56 0.18
CA HIS A 42 -7.68 -9.02 0.06
C HIS A 42 -9.01 -9.74 0.29
N GLN A 43 -9.81 -9.30 1.26
CA GLN A 43 -11.14 -9.86 1.48
C GLN A 43 -12.08 -9.59 0.29
N ALA A 44 -12.06 -8.37 -0.26
CA ALA A 44 -12.85 -8.03 -1.44
C ALA A 44 -12.40 -8.82 -2.68
N ALA A 45 -11.10 -9.09 -2.82
CA ALA A 45 -10.55 -9.95 -3.85
C ALA A 45 -11.01 -11.41 -3.71
N ASP A 46 -10.99 -11.96 -2.49
CA ASP A 46 -11.45 -13.32 -2.21
C ASP A 46 -12.96 -13.50 -2.45
N ASP A 47 -13.75 -12.46 -2.20
CA ASP A 47 -15.20 -12.46 -2.42
C ASP A 47 -15.59 -12.19 -3.89
N LEU A 48 -14.65 -11.70 -4.71
CA LEU A 48 -14.87 -11.37 -6.11
C LEU A 48 -14.68 -12.59 -7.01
N GLU A 49 -15.70 -12.90 -7.80
CA GLU A 49 -15.61 -13.91 -8.85
C GLU A 49 -15.32 -13.26 -10.21
N LEU A 50 -14.09 -13.42 -10.72
CA LEU A 50 -13.69 -12.95 -12.06
C LEU A 50 -14.31 -13.84 -13.15
N THR A 51 -15.54 -13.52 -13.55
CA THR A 51 -16.23 -14.22 -14.65
C THR A 51 -15.79 -13.69 -16.02
N PRO A 52 -15.88 -14.50 -17.11
CA PRO A 52 -15.55 -14.02 -18.46
C PRO A 52 -16.34 -12.77 -18.85
N ALA A 53 -17.63 -12.71 -18.47
CA ALA A 53 -18.47 -11.56 -18.77
C ALA A 53 -17.98 -10.28 -18.08
N LEU A 54 -17.47 -10.39 -16.84
CA LEU A 54 -16.90 -9.28 -16.10
C LEU A 54 -15.58 -8.81 -16.74
N ILE A 55 -14.73 -9.75 -17.19
CA ILE A 55 -13.47 -9.42 -17.86
C ILE A 55 -13.73 -8.69 -19.17
N GLU A 56 -14.67 -9.17 -20.00
CA GLU A 56 -15.03 -8.51 -21.27
C GLU A 56 -15.67 -7.13 -21.06
N GLU A 57 -16.44 -6.96 -19.99
CA GLU A 57 -16.92 -5.65 -19.59
C GLU A 57 -15.78 -4.73 -19.16
N LEU A 58 -14.84 -5.24 -18.35
CA LEU A 58 -13.68 -4.48 -17.89
C LEU A 58 -12.74 -4.10 -19.04
N LYS A 59 -12.52 -4.99 -20.03
CA LYS A 59 -11.75 -4.67 -21.24
C LYS A 59 -12.38 -3.51 -22.05
N ARG A 60 -13.71 -3.34 -21.97
CA ARG A 60 -14.43 -2.28 -22.68
C ARG A 60 -14.43 -0.96 -21.90
N GLU A 61 -14.62 -1.01 -20.59
CA GLU A 61 -14.75 0.18 -19.73
C GLU A 61 -13.41 0.63 -19.13
N GLU A 62 -12.36 -0.19 -19.19
CA GLU A 62 -11.00 -0.04 -18.62
C GLU A 62 -10.95 0.04 -17.08
N GLU A 63 -11.95 0.66 -16.46
CA GLU A 63 -12.12 0.73 -15.02
C GLU A 63 -13.59 0.57 -14.64
N MET A 64 -13.86 -0.05 -13.50
CA MET A 64 -15.23 -0.13 -12.97
C MET A 64 -15.24 -0.19 -11.44
N ALA A 65 -16.21 0.47 -10.81
CA ALA A 65 -16.42 0.34 -9.37
C ALA A 65 -16.90 -1.09 -9.03
N LEU A 66 -16.46 -1.62 -7.88
CA LEU A 66 -16.98 -2.89 -7.42
C LEU A 66 -18.46 -2.75 -6.99
N PRO A 67 -19.33 -3.71 -7.33
CA PRO A 67 -20.74 -3.68 -6.92
C PRO A 67 -20.95 -3.76 -5.41
N VAL A 68 -19.98 -4.34 -4.69
CA VAL A 68 -20.08 -4.67 -3.26
C VAL A 68 -19.44 -3.59 -2.38
N ASP A 69 -18.43 -2.87 -2.90
CA ASP A 69 -17.73 -1.82 -2.17
C ASP A 69 -17.35 -0.67 -3.13
N GLU A 70 -17.96 0.50 -2.94
CA GLU A 70 -17.71 1.69 -3.75
C GLU A 70 -16.31 2.29 -3.51
N ASN A 71 -15.61 1.86 -2.46
CA ASN A 71 -14.24 2.30 -2.16
C ASN A 71 -13.20 1.57 -3.02
N PHE A 72 -13.59 0.49 -3.70
CA PHE A 72 -12.71 -0.29 -4.56
C PHE A 72 -13.14 -0.25 -6.01
N LYS A 73 -12.15 -0.31 -6.90
CA LYS A 73 -12.34 -0.33 -8.34
C LYS A 73 -11.56 -1.48 -8.94
N LEU A 74 -12.10 -2.10 -9.98
CA LEU A 74 -11.33 -2.94 -10.88
C LEU A 74 -10.72 -2.08 -11.96
N VAL A 75 -9.47 -2.34 -12.26
CA VAL A 75 -8.70 -1.66 -13.32
C VAL A 75 -8.03 -2.73 -14.15
N ILE A 76 -8.05 -2.58 -15.47
CA ILE A 76 -7.28 -3.44 -16.38
C ILE A 76 -6.16 -2.64 -17.03
N ASP A 77 -4.96 -3.19 -17.01
CA ASP A 77 -3.84 -2.68 -17.79
C ASP A 77 -3.51 -3.65 -18.93
N PHE A 78 -3.38 -3.12 -20.14
CA PHE A 78 -3.07 -3.90 -21.33
C PHE A 78 -1.57 -3.93 -21.57
N VAL A 79 -1.01 -5.12 -21.56
CA VAL A 79 0.40 -5.32 -21.88
C VAL A 79 0.57 -5.27 -23.39
N GLN A 80 1.45 -4.39 -23.86
CA GLN A 80 1.79 -4.29 -25.28
C GLN A 80 2.71 -5.45 -25.69
N ASP A 81 2.15 -6.64 -25.80
CA ASP A 81 2.82 -7.85 -26.27
C ASP A 81 2.18 -8.39 -27.57
N GLU A 82 2.69 -9.52 -28.07
CA GLU A 82 2.18 -10.16 -29.29
C GLU A 82 0.91 -11.00 -29.04
N ILE A 83 0.49 -11.17 -27.78
CA ILE A 83 -0.60 -12.07 -27.35
C ILE A 83 -1.78 -11.32 -26.71
N GLU A 84 -1.78 -9.99 -26.75
CA GLU A 84 -2.81 -9.12 -26.16
C GLU A 84 -3.01 -9.38 -24.66
N GLY A 85 -1.90 -9.56 -23.93
CA GLY A 85 -1.91 -9.77 -22.49
C GLY A 85 -2.50 -8.58 -21.73
N PHE A 86 -3.08 -8.87 -20.57
CA PHE A 86 -3.60 -7.88 -19.64
C PHE A 86 -3.43 -8.33 -18.18
N ILE A 87 -3.43 -7.34 -17.27
CA ILE A 87 -3.40 -7.54 -15.82
C ILE A 87 -4.63 -6.85 -15.23
N ILE A 88 -5.35 -7.54 -14.36
CA ILE A 88 -6.49 -6.98 -13.63
C ILE A 88 -6.04 -6.69 -12.19
N PHE A 89 -6.33 -5.48 -11.75
CA PHE A 89 -6.04 -5.00 -10.42
C PHE A 89 -7.32 -4.65 -9.66
N LEU A 90 -7.29 -4.88 -8.35
CA LEU A 90 -8.17 -4.20 -7.41
C LEU A 90 -7.46 -2.95 -6.91
N ALA A 91 -8.05 -1.80 -7.20
CA ALA A 91 -7.53 -0.50 -6.82
C ALA A 91 -8.30 0.11 -5.64
N ALA A 92 -7.56 0.72 -4.71
CA ALA A 92 -8.10 1.55 -3.64
C ALA A 92 -7.45 2.94 -3.72
N GLU A 93 -8.26 3.99 -3.71
CA GLU A 93 -7.80 5.38 -3.87
C GLU A 93 -7.95 6.12 -2.53
N VAL A 94 -6.86 6.71 -2.05
CA VAL A 94 -6.84 7.56 -0.85
C VAL A 94 -6.23 8.92 -1.17
N PRO A 95 -6.53 9.98 -0.38
CA PRO A 95 -5.86 11.26 -0.52
C PRO A 95 -4.34 11.12 -0.37
N GLN A 96 -3.56 11.85 -1.16
CA GLN A 96 -2.09 11.79 -1.07
C GLN A 96 -1.57 12.15 0.34
N GLU A 97 -2.28 13.05 1.04
CA GLU A 97 -1.95 13.46 2.41
C GLU A 97 -2.06 12.33 3.43
N PHE A 98 -2.81 11.26 3.14
CA PHE A 98 -3.00 10.11 4.02
C PHE A 98 -1.66 9.48 4.45
N LEU A 99 -0.75 9.25 3.50
CA LEU A 99 0.56 8.67 3.81
C LEU A 99 1.42 9.62 4.67
N ALA A 100 1.35 10.93 4.39
CA ALA A 100 2.09 11.93 5.14
C ALA A 100 1.57 12.05 6.58
N GLU A 101 0.26 11.96 6.79
CA GLU A 101 -0.37 11.92 8.10
C GLU A 101 0.08 10.69 8.90
N LEU A 102 0.05 9.50 8.30
CA LEU A 102 0.52 8.28 8.97
C LEU A 102 2.01 8.34 9.34
N MET A 103 2.86 8.89 8.47
CA MET A 103 4.28 9.12 8.78
C MET A 103 4.45 10.08 9.96
N ALA A 104 3.67 11.16 10.02
CA ALA A 104 3.73 12.12 11.10
C ALA A 104 3.24 11.52 12.43
N ASP A 105 2.15 10.76 12.41
CA ASP A 105 1.59 10.09 13.58
C ASP A 105 2.57 9.06 14.15
N ALA A 106 3.14 8.18 13.30
CA ALA A 106 4.11 7.17 13.72
C ALA A 106 5.39 7.80 14.31
N ALA A 107 5.83 8.94 13.76
CA ALA A 107 6.95 9.71 14.29
C ALA A 107 6.64 10.30 15.68
N GLU A 108 5.47 10.93 15.82
CA GLU A 108 5.02 11.57 17.04
C GLU A 108 4.85 10.55 18.18
N GLU A 109 4.31 9.36 17.87
CA GLU A 109 4.19 8.25 18.84
C GLU A 109 5.54 7.82 19.42
N ARG A 110 6.63 7.94 18.63
CA ARG A 110 8.00 7.69 19.09
C ARG A 110 8.72 8.93 19.62
N GLY A 111 8.03 10.07 19.68
CA GLY A 111 8.53 11.32 20.26
C GLY A 111 9.44 12.13 19.34
N PHE A 112 9.38 11.88 18.02
CA PHE A 112 10.15 12.61 17.02
C PHE A 112 9.24 13.51 16.18
N PRO A 113 9.60 14.79 15.98
CA PRO A 113 8.92 15.61 14.99
C PRO A 113 9.30 15.17 13.57
N LEU A 114 8.41 15.40 12.61
CA LEU A 114 8.63 15.01 11.22
C LEU A 114 9.89 15.67 10.61
N GLU A 115 10.23 16.90 11.01
CA GLU A 115 11.43 17.57 10.53
C GLU A 115 12.72 16.88 10.98
N GLU A 116 12.72 16.21 12.13
CA GLU A 116 13.88 15.45 12.62
C GLU A 116 14.09 14.18 11.80
N LEU A 117 13.01 13.50 11.42
CA LEU A 117 13.04 12.38 10.47
C LEU A 117 13.60 12.82 9.11
N GLN A 118 13.08 13.91 8.55
CA GLN A 118 13.53 14.42 7.25
C GLN A 118 15.01 14.83 7.27
N ALA A 119 15.48 15.42 8.36
CA ALA A 119 16.89 15.75 8.53
C ALA A 119 17.77 14.49 8.59
N PHE A 120 17.33 13.46 9.32
CA PHE A 120 18.02 12.19 9.42
C PHE A 120 18.08 11.46 8.07
N GLU A 121 16.98 11.43 7.33
CA GLU A 121 16.93 10.87 5.97
C GLU A 121 17.94 11.54 5.05
N LEU A 122 17.97 12.88 5.05
CA LEU A 122 18.89 13.65 4.22
C LEU A 122 20.36 13.41 4.60
N GLU A 123 20.67 13.31 5.89
CA GLU A 123 22.03 13.06 6.38
C GLU A 123 22.53 11.66 5.97
N HIS A 124 21.64 10.67 5.94
CA HIS A 124 21.99 9.27 5.70
C HIS A 124 21.66 8.77 4.29
N GLY A 125 21.04 9.58 3.45
CA GLY A 125 20.63 9.19 2.10
C GLY A 125 19.50 8.16 2.09
N LEU A 126 18.59 8.25 3.08
CA LEU A 126 17.43 7.38 3.21
C LEU A 126 16.17 8.04 2.63
N ASN A 127 15.15 7.23 2.37
CA ASN A 127 13.86 7.69 1.87
C ASN A 127 12.74 6.81 2.45
N MET A 128 12.12 7.27 3.53
CA MET A 128 11.07 6.55 4.27
C MET A 128 9.90 6.28 3.36
N ARG A 129 9.51 7.23 2.51
CA ARG A 129 8.41 7.00 1.57
C ARG A 129 8.70 5.80 0.69
N GLU A 130 9.87 5.74 0.09
CA GLU A 130 10.27 4.63 -0.79
C GLU A 130 10.32 3.30 -0.03
N GLU A 131 10.93 3.27 1.16
CA GLU A 131 10.94 2.05 1.99
C GLU A 131 9.53 1.60 2.40
N ILE A 132 8.62 2.53 2.72
CA ILE A 132 7.23 2.21 3.03
C ILE A 132 6.58 1.49 1.83
N LEU A 133 6.73 2.04 0.62
CA LEU A 133 6.09 1.45 -0.58
C LEU A 133 6.69 0.08 -0.90
N VAL A 134 8.01 -0.10 -0.75
CA VAL A 134 8.67 -1.39 -0.92
C VAL A 134 8.17 -2.40 0.11
N ASP A 135 8.12 -2.03 1.39
CA ASP A 135 7.64 -2.92 2.45
C ASP A 135 6.17 -3.32 2.26
N MET A 136 5.33 -2.42 1.75
CA MET A 136 3.92 -2.73 1.44
C MET A 136 3.82 -3.80 0.36
N GLU A 137 4.61 -3.68 -0.70
CA GLU A 137 4.67 -4.66 -1.79
C GLU A 137 5.21 -6.00 -1.28
N GLU A 138 6.32 -6.00 -0.54
CA GLU A 138 6.94 -7.23 -0.02
C GLU A 138 6.08 -7.94 1.03
N THR A 139 5.37 -7.19 1.89
CA THR A 139 4.61 -7.76 3.01
C THR A 139 3.19 -8.16 2.61
N TYR A 140 2.52 -7.34 1.80
CA TYR A 140 1.10 -7.49 1.48
C TYR A 140 0.81 -7.76 0.01
N GLY A 141 1.81 -7.70 -0.87
CA GLY A 141 1.61 -7.80 -2.32
C GLY A 141 0.86 -6.60 -2.90
N ILE A 142 0.90 -5.45 -2.21
CA ILE A 142 0.20 -4.23 -2.60
C ILE A 142 1.18 -3.26 -3.25
N GLN A 143 0.96 -2.98 -4.52
CA GLN A 143 1.67 -1.92 -5.24
C GLN A 143 1.02 -0.58 -4.98
N ALA A 144 1.78 0.50 -5.12
CA ALA A 144 1.28 1.83 -4.84
C ALA A 144 1.81 2.86 -5.85
N GLU A 145 0.92 3.70 -6.35
CA GLU A 145 1.23 4.79 -7.26
C GLU A 145 0.90 6.13 -6.60
N VAL A 146 1.92 6.99 -6.53
CA VAL A 146 1.81 8.33 -5.95
C VAL A 146 1.52 9.33 -7.08
N GLY A 147 0.27 9.80 -7.13
CA GLY A 147 -0.16 10.89 -8.02
C GLY A 147 0.07 12.28 -7.41
N GLU A 148 -0.43 13.31 -8.10
CA GLU A 148 -0.33 14.70 -7.63
C GLU A 148 -1.21 14.97 -6.40
N ASP A 149 -2.41 14.40 -6.34
CA ASP A 149 -3.44 14.64 -5.31
C ASP A 149 -3.93 13.36 -4.60
N ARG A 150 -3.56 12.20 -5.13
CA ARG A 150 -4.03 10.89 -4.68
C ARG A 150 -2.91 9.87 -4.59
N LEU A 151 -3.13 8.87 -3.75
CA LEU A 151 -2.34 7.65 -3.67
C LEU A 151 -3.26 6.48 -4.01
N ILE A 152 -2.86 5.69 -5.00
CA ILE A 152 -3.63 4.54 -5.46
C ILE A 152 -2.86 3.28 -5.07
N TYR A 153 -3.53 2.39 -4.33
CA TYR A 153 -3.02 1.06 -4.01
C TYR A 153 -3.60 0.06 -4.99
N TYR A 154 -2.78 -0.85 -5.47
CA TYR A 154 -3.16 -1.90 -6.41
C TYR A 154 -2.84 -3.28 -5.83
N LEU A 155 -3.84 -4.15 -5.81
CA LEU A 155 -3.67 -5.58 -5.58
C LEU A 155 -3.87 -6.30 -6.92
N VAL A 156 -2.88 -7.08 -7.35
CA VAL A 156 -3.00 -7.90 -8.55
C VAL A 156 -4.03 -9.01 -8.29
N LEU A 157 -5.06 -9.07 -9.14
CA LEU A 157 -6.08 -10.12 -9.08
C LEU A 157 -5.87 -11.20 -10.12
N PHE A 158 -5.35 -10.81 -11.29
CA PHE A 158 -5.16 -11.72 -12.41
C PHE A 158 -4.07 -11.18 -13.34
N ASP A 159 -3.14 -12.04 -13.73
CA ASP A 159 -2.16 -11.75 -14.77
C ASP A 159 -2.26 -12.81 -15.87
N SER A 160 -2.70 -12.37 -17.06
CA SER A 160 -2.83 -13.25 -18.24
C SER A 160 -1.52 -13.90 -18.69
N GLN A 161 -0.36 -13.34 -18.32
CA GLN A 161 0.96 -13.87 -18.65
C GLN A 161 1.48 -14.87 -17.60
N ASP A 162 0.88 -14.92 -16.41
CA ASP A 162 1.26 -15.87 -15.38
C ASP A 162 0.64 -17.25 -15.64
N ILE A 163 1.50 -18.20 -16.01
CA ILE A 163 1.13 -19.59 -16.31
C ILE A 163 0.67 -20.35 -15.04
N ASP A 164 1.05 -19.88 -13.84
CA ASP A 164 0.68 -20.51 -12.56
C ASP A 164 -0.68 -20.04 -12.02
N ASP A 165 -1.37 -19.11 -12.71
CA ASP A 165 -2.75 -18.69 -12.42
C ASP A 165 -3.77 -19.76 -12.88
N SER A 166 -3.56 -20.96 -12.34
CA SER A 166 -4.17 -22.23 -12.71
C SER A 166 -5.65 -22.36 -12.34
N ARG A 167 -6.23 -21.34 -11.68
CA ARG A 167 -7.68 -21.20 -11.55
C ARG A 167 -8.35 -20.68 -12.83
N SER A 168 -7.59 -20.05 -13.73
CA SER A 168 -8.12 -19.34 -14.90
C SER A 168 -7.50 -19.78 -16.23
N SER A 169 -6.58 -20.74 -16.22
CA SER A 169 -6.09 -21.39 -17.45
C SER A 169 -7.15 -22.26 -18.16
N GLU A 170 -8.40 -22.29 -17.72
CA GLU A 170 -9.53 -22.75 -18.56
C GLU A 170 -10.33 -21.61 -19.21
N LEU A 171 -10.18 -20.36 -18.73
CA LEU A 171 -10.91 -19.19 -19.24
C LEU A 171 -10.27 -18.62 -20.51
N ILE A 172 -8.94 -18.53 -20.56
CA ILE A 172 -8.20 -18.03 -21.75
C ILE A 172 -8.20 -19.05 -22.89
N TRP A 173 -8.17 -20.35 -22.58
CA TRP A 173 -8.03 -21.40 -23.61
C TRP A 173 -9.33 -21.77 -24.32
N GLN A 174 -10.47 -21.16 -23.97
CA GLN A 174 -11.72 -21.34 -24.72
C GLN A 174 -11.82 -20.41 -25.94
N GLU A 175 -11.09 -19.30 -25.99
CA GLU A 175 -11.09 -18.40 -27.16
C GLU A 175 -10.41 -19.05 -28.39
N ASP A 176 -9.43 -19.93 -28.19
CA ASP A 176 -8.68 -20.57 -29.28
C ASP A 176 -9.36 -21.80 -29.92
N MET A 177 -10.53 -22.23 -29.43
CA MET A 177 -11.23 -23.41 -29.95
C MET A 177 -12.50 -23.11 -30.77
N GLU A 178 -12.89 -21.85 -30.92
CA GLU A 178 -14.09 -21.46 -31.69
C GLU A 178 -13.81 -20.65 -32.99
N ASN A 179 -12.66 -20.84 -33.64
CA ASN A 179 -12.44 -20.38 -35.03
C ASN A 179 -12.09 -21.51 -36.00
#